data_AF-A0A1M4T5H1-F1
#
_entry.id   AF-A0A1M4T5H1-F1
#
_cell.length_a   1.000
_cell.length_b   1.000
_cell.length_c   1.000
_cell.angle_alpha   90.00
_cell.angle_beta   90.00
_cell.angle_gamma   90.00
#
_symmetry.space_group_name_H-M   'P 1'
#
loop_
_entity.id
_entity.type
_entity.pdbx_description
1 polymer ?
#
loop_
_entity_poly.entity_id
_entity_poly.type
_entity_poly.pdbx_seq_one_letter_code
_entity_poly.pdbx_strand_id
1 'polypeptide(L)'
;MTSTTVKSTVLLAGLAVLAGCIPSPRDLETTPVKVQTPKGVVTCQLYRQDRVDWDRAIDFPATKMSVPEADAYCQQEGQRRLGR
;
A
#
# COMPACT_ATOMS: atom_id res chain seq x y z
N MET A 1 9.15 4.40 -65.66
CA MET A 1 7.95 4.14 -64.83
C MET A 1 8.27 2.95 -63.94
N THR A 2 8.17 2.93 -62.62
CA THR A 2 7.92 3.92 -61.56
C THR A 2 8.37 3.15 -60.32
N SER A 3 9.41 3.63 -59.63
CA SER A 3 9.89 3.03 -58.39
C SER A 3 8.90 3.39 -57.28
N THR A 4 8.14 2.43 -56.79
CA THR A 4 7.21 2.63 -55.68
C THR A 4 8.00 2.60 -54.38
N THR A 5 8.39 3.78 -53.91
CA THR A 5 8.81 3.98 -52.52
C THR A 5 7.83 4.95 -51.88
N VAL A 6 7.76 4.90 -50.55
CA VAL A 6 7.06 5.81 -49.61
C VAL A 6 5.53 5.54 -49.51
N LYS A 7 4.89 5.32 -48.35
CA LYS A 7 5.10 5.77 -46.96
C LYS A 7 4.45 4.77 -45.98
N SER A 8 5.23 3.87 -45.36
CA SER A 8 4.81 3.22 -44.11
C SER A 8 5.10 4.19 -42.98
N THR A 9 4.17 5.09 -42.68
CA THR A 9 4.31 6.02 -41.56
C THR A 9 3.05 6.01 -40.72
N VAL A 10 3.27 5.65 -39.46
CA VAL A 10 2.49 6.01 -38.27
C VAL A 10 1.17 5.26 -38.05
N LEU A 11 1.26 4.13 -37.37
CA LEU A 11 0.22 3.62 -36.45
C LEU A 11 0.90 3.15 -35.16
N LEU A 12 1.53 4.07 -34.44
CA LEU A 12 2.11 3.80 -33.11
C LEU A 12 1.87 4.98 -32.15
N ALA A 13 0.68 5.59 -32.20
CA ALA A 13 0.29 6.69 -31.32
C ALA A 13 -1.00 6.29 -30.58
N GLY A 14 -0.87 5.52 -29.50
CA GLY A 14 -2.04 5.12 -28.72
C GLY A 14 -1.78 4.38 -27.40
N LEU A 15 -0.54 4.26 -26.92
CA LEU A 15 -0.23 3.49 -25.71
C LEU A 15 0.26 4.34 -24.53
N ALA A 16 0.28 5.66 -24.65
CA ALA A 16 1.03 6.53 -23.74
C ALA A 16 0.18 7.34 -22.75
N VAL A 17 -0.88 6.80 -22.12
CA VAL A 17 -1.49 7.53 -20.97
C VAL A 17 -2.21 6.61 -19.96
N LEU A 18 -1.48 5.76 -19.24
CA LEU A 18 -2.00 5.15 -18.00
C LEU A 18 -1.01 5.25 -16.83
N ALA A 19 -0.16 6.28 -16.82
CA ALA A 19 0.53 6.70 -15.60
C ALA A 19 -0.48 7.46 -14.73
N GLY A 20 -1.40 6.74 -14.08
CA GLY A 20 -2.25 7.32 -13.05
C GLY A 20 -1.38 7.85 -11.91
N CYS A 21 -1.72 9.03 -11.38
CA CYS A 21 -1.05 9.56 -10.19
C CYS A 21 -1.17 8.54 -9.06
N ILE A 22 -0.06 7.89 -8.69
CA ILE A 22 -0.01 7.04 -7.50
C ILE A 22 0.01 8.01 -6.31
N PRO A 23 -1.03 8.03 -5.45
CA PRO A 23 -1.00 8.84 -4.25
C PRO A 23 0.24 8.49 -3.42
N SER A 24 0.88 9.48 -2.81
CA SER A 24 2.04 9.20 -1.98
C SER A 24 1.61 8.30 -0.81
N PRO A 25 2.48 7.42 -0.27
CA PRO A 25 2.12 6.56 0.86
C PRO A 25 1.51 7.34 2.03
N ARG A 26 2.00 8.56 2.29
CA ARG A 26 1.45 9.49 3.29
C ARG A 26 0.00 9.88 3.05
N ASP A 27 -0.41 10.05 1.81
CA ASP A 27 -1.80 10.38 1.47
C ASP A 27 -2.75 9.20 1.74
N LEU A 28 -2.21 8.01 2.03
CA LEU A 28 -2.95 6.79 2.33
C LEU A 28 -2.87 6.42 3.82
N GLU A 29 -2.11 7.15 4.62
CA GLU A 29 -1.91 6.92 6.05
C GLU A 29 -3.07 7.52 6.84
N THR A 30 -3.61 6.73 7.78
CA THR A 30 -4.52 7.23 8.81
C THR A 30 -3.74 7.70 10.03
N THR A 31 -4.40 8.37 10.99
CA THR A 31 -3.77 8.66 12.28
C THR A 31 -3.35 7.35 12.96
N PRO A 32 -2.10 7.22 13.43
CA PRO A 32 -1.64 6.01 14.11
C PRO A 32 -2.50 5.64 15.31
N VAL A 33 -2.66 4.34 15.52
CA VAL A 33 -3.55 3.79 16.57
C VAL A 33 -2.74 2.95 17.54
N LYS A 34 -3.11 2.99 18.82
CA LYS A 34 -2.48 2.17 19.86
C LYS A 34 -3.33 0.93 20.11
N VAL A 35 -2.72 -0.24 19.92
CA VAL A 35 -3.34 -1.55 20.16
C VAL A 35 -2.73 -2.15 21.41
N GLN A 36 -3.57 -2.51 22.38
CA GLN A 36 -3.14 -3.19 23.58
C GLN A 36 -3.00 -4.68 23.30
N THR A 37 -1.81 -5.24 23.52
CA THR A 37 -1.53 -6.67 23.36
C THR A 37 -1.04 -7.27 24.69
N PRO A 38 -1.04 -8.60 24.84
CA PRO A 38 -0.46 -9.25 26.02
C PRO A 38 1.03 -8.94 26.26
N LYS A 39 1.76 -8.58 25.20
CA LYS A 39 3.20 -8.31 25.22
C LYS A 39 3.54 -6.83 25.32
N GLY A 40 2.53 -5.95 25.31
CA GLY A 40 2.68 -4.49 25.45
C GLY A 40 1.84 -3.73 24.43
N VAL A 41 2.05 -2.41 24.37
CA VAL A 41 1.35 -1.56 23.41
C VAL A 41 2.07 -1.59 22.06
N VAL A 42 1.32 -1.79 20.98
CA VAL A 42 1.80 -1.64 19.61
C VAL A 42 1.18 -0.36 19.03
N THR A 43 2.00 0.52 18.46
CA THR A 43 1.52 1.67 17.69
C THR A 43 1.49 1.27 16.22
N CYS A 44 0.29 1.23 15.65
CA CYS A 44 0.04 0.79 14.28
C CYS A 44 -0.20 1.96 13.35
N GLN A 45 0.48 1.95 12.21
CA GLN A 45 0.08 2.72 11.03
C GLN A 45 -0.90 1.88 10.23
N LEU A 46 -2.17 2.31 10.21
CA LEU A 46 -3.17 1.70 9.34
C LEU A 46 -3.26 2.47 8.04
N TYR A 47 -3.33 1.75 6.93
CA TYR A 47 -3.56 2.28 5.60
C TYR A 47 -5.04 2.17 5.24
N ARG A 48 -5.41 2.61 4.03
CA ARG A 48 -6.81 2.63 3.58
C ARG A 48 -7.53 1.30 3.83
N GLN A 49 -8.83 1.42 4.08
CA GLN A 49 -9.74 0.33 4.43
C GLN A 49 -9.74 -0.86 3.45
N ASP A 50 -9.30 -0.70 2.20
CA ASP A 50 -9.22 -1.77 1.22
C ASP A 50 -7.86 -2.49 1.17
N ARG A 51 -6.87 -2.11 2.01
CA ARG A 51 -5.48 -2.62 1.97
C ARG A 51 -4.89 -2.92 3.35
N VAL A 52 -5.60 -3.72 4.14
CA VAL A 52 -5.15 -4.12 5.48
C VAL A 52 -3.80 -4.84 5.49
N ASP A 53 -3.45 -5.56 4.42
CA ASP A 53 -2.15 -6.24 4.31
C ASP A 53 -0.95 -5.26 4.38
N TRP A 54 -1.21 -3.97 4.21
CA TRP A 54 -0.20 -2.91 4.29
C TRP A 54 -0.06 -2.34 5.70
N ASP A 55 -0.98 -2.67 6.63
CA ASP A 55 -0.94 -2.19 8.00
C ASP A 55 0.30 -2.70 8.72
N ARG A 56 1.03 -1.79 9.38
CA ARG A 56 2.33 -2.10 10.00
C ARG A 56 2.53 -1.42 11.34
N ALA A 57 3.34 -2.04 12.19
CA ALA A 57 3.80 -1.46 13.43
C ALA A 57 4.86 -0.39 13.17
N ILE A 58 4.67 0.80 13.76
CA ILE A 58 5.67 1.89 13.75
C ILE A 58 6.39 2.01 15.09
N ASP A 59 5.83 1.43 16.16
CA ASP A 59 6.48 1.28 17.46
C ASP A 59 5.92 0.06 18.20
N PHE A 60 6.78 -0.71 18.86
CA PHE A 60 6.41 -1.90 19.63
C PHE A 60 7.55 -2.34 20.56
N PRO A 61 7.29 -3.18 21.58
CA PRO A 61 8.31 -3.66 22.50
C PRO A 61 9.17 -4.74 21.83
N ALA A 62 10.25 -4.33 21.15
CA ALA A 62 11.13 -5.23 20.38
C ALA A 62 11.80 -6.34 21.19
N THR A 63 11.87 -6.21 22.51
CA THR A 63 12.36 -7.26 23.42
C THR A 63 11.32 -8.36 23.71
N LYS A 64 10.05 -8.13 23.38
CA LYS A 64 8.93 -9.04 23.73
C LYS A 64 8.22 -9.65 22.52
N MET A 65 8.33 -9.02 21.34
CA MET A 65 7.72 -9.50 20.10
C MET A 65 8.60 -9.16 18.89
N SER A 66 8.42 -9.92 17.81
CA SER A 66 9.09 -9.67 16.53
C SER A 66 8.31 -8.66 15.69
N VAL A 67 8.94 -8.09 14.65
CA VAL A 67 8.26 -7.22 13.68
C VAL A 67 7.04 -7.91 13.05
N PRO A 68 7.12 -9.14 12.51
CA PRO A 68 5.96 -9.80 11.92
C PRO A 68 4.82 -10.05 12.90
N GLU A 69 5.14 -10.32 14.17
CA GLU A 69 4.13 -10.47 15.22
C GLU A 69 3.43 -9.13 15.51
N ALA A 70 4.17 -8.02 15.57
CA ALA A 70 3.61 -6.68 15.76
C ALA A 70 2.74 -6.26 14.56
N ASP A 71 3.20 -6.53 13.33
CA ASP A 71 2.45 -6.25 12.10
C ASP A 71 1.13 -7.04 12.06
N ALA A 72 1.13 -8.30 12.52
CA ALA A 72 -0.10 -9.11 12.59
C ALA A 72 -1.16 -8.47 13.50
N TYR A 73 -0.78 -7.85 14.62
CA TYR A 73 -1.72 -7.10 15.45
C TYR A 73 -2.27 -5.86 14.73
N CYS A 74 -1.45 -5.17 13.93
CA CYS A 74 -1.90 -4.02 13.15
C CYS A 74 -2.88 -4.43 12.05
N GLN A 75 -2.59 -5.52 11.35
CA GLN A 75 -3.51 -6.10 10.36
C GLN A 75 -4.82 -6.56 10.99
N GLN A 76 -4.77 -7.20 12.17
CA GLN A 76 -5.98 -7.60 12.90
C GLN A 76 -6.85 -6.38 13.27
N GLU A 77 -6.24 -5.29 13.73
CA GLU A 77 -6.96 -4.05 14.02
C GLU A 77 -7.55 -3.42 12.75
N GLY A 78 -6.83 -3.49 11.63
CA GLY A 78 -7.32 -3.13 10.30
C GLY A 78 -8.59 -3.91 9.93
N GLN A 79 -8.55 -5.24 9.98
CA GLN A 79 -9.71 -6.10 9.71
C GLN A 79 -10.89 -5.80 10.63
N ARG A 80 -10.63 -5.64 11.94
CA ARG A 80 -11.66 -5.32 12.93
C ARG A 80 -12.41 -4.04 12.59
N ARG A 81 -11.72 -3.01 12.09
CA ARG A 81 -12.34 -1.73 11.68
C ARG A 81 -13.17 -1.84 10.40
N LEU A 82 -12.90 -2.84 9.57
CA LEU A 82 -13.73 -3.19 8.40
C LEU A 82 -14.94 -4.05 8.75
N GLY A 83 -15.00 -4.58 9.97
CA GLY A 83 -16.00 -5.56 10.36
C GLY A 83 -15.79 -6.92 9.71
N ARG A 84 -14.54 -7.30 9.45
CA ARG A 84 -14.13 -8.64 8.96
C ARG A 84 -13.49 -9.45 10.07
#